data_AF-A0A932PD82-F1
#
_entry.id   AF-A0A932PD82-F1
#
_cell.length_a   1.000
_cell.length_b   1.000
_cell.length_c   1.000
_cell.angle_alpha   90.00
_cell.angle_beta   90.00
_cell.angle_gamma   90.00
#
_symmetry.space_group_name_H-M   'P 1'
#
loop_
_entity.id
_entity.type
_entity.pdbx_description
1 polymer ?
#
loop_
_entity_poly.entity_id
_entity_poly.type
_entity_poly.pdbx_seq_one_letter_code
_entity_poly.pdbx_strand_id
1 'polypeptide(L)' 'APSDYPEFAAFLVEQGIDSISLNPDAVLKTTLTILEMEQALSQRRGAASSPK' A
#
# COMPACT_ATOMS: atom_id res chain seq x y z
N ALA A 1 4.73 -17.00 1.06
CA ALA A 1 3.31 -16.79 1.39
C ALA A 1 2.68 -15.84 0.35
N PRO A 2 1.36 -15.83 0.15
CA PRO A 2 0.72 -14.88 -0.78
C PRO A 2 0.91 -13.41 -0.38
N SER A 3 1.29 -13.13 0.87
CA SER A 3 1.67 -11.79 1.35
C SER A 3 2.97 -11.26 0.73
N ASP A 4 3.85 -12.10 0.20
CA ASP A 4 5.12 -11.69 -0.40
C ASP A 4 4.97 -11.08 -1.81
N TYR A 5 3.77 -11.13 -2.40
CA TYR A 5 3.48 -10.47 -3.67
C TYR A 5 3.12 -9.00 -3.42
N PRO A 6 3.86 -8.04 -4.03
CA PRO A 6 3.61 -6.61 -3.82
C PRO A 6 2.19 -6.18 -4.17
N GLU A 7 1.57 -6.78 -5.20
CA GLU A 7 0.19 -6.51 -5.60
C GLU A 7 -0.82 -6.91 -4.51
N PHE A 8 -0.58 -8.04 -3.84
CA PHE A 8 -1.44 -8.48 -2.75
C PHE A 8 -1.24 -7.63 -1.50
N ALA A 9 0.00 -7.23 -1.20
CA ALA A 9 0.27 -6.30 -0.11
C ALA A 9 -0.39 -4.92 -0.35
N ALA A 10 -0.34 -4.41 -1.58
CA ALA A 10 -1.02 -3.18 -1.97
C ALA A 10 -2.55 -3.28 -1.81
N PHE A 11 -3.13 -4.42 -2.18
CA PHE A 11 -4.56 -4.69 -1.94
C PHE A 11 -4.91 -4.66 -0.44
N LEU A 12 -4.09 -5.29 0.40
CA LEU A 12 -4.30 -5.28 1.86
C LEU A 12 -4.23 -3.86 2.43
N VAL A 13 -3.28 -3.04 1.99
CA VAL A 13 -3.17 -1.62 2.39
C VAL A 13 -4.40 -0.82 1.93
N GLU A 14 -4.93 -1.07 0.72
CA GLU A 14 -6.16 -0.43 0.25
C GLU A 14 -7.39 -0.81 1.10
N GLN A 15 -7.44 -2.05 1.60
CA GLN A 15 -8.47 -2.49 2.56
C GLN A 15 -8.29 -1.90 3.96
N GLY A 16 -7.22 -1.13 4.21
CA GLY A 16 -6.92 -0.51 5.50
C GLY A 16 -6.19 -1.44 6.46
N ILE A 17 -5.49 -2.46 5.97
CA ILE A 17 -4.65 -3.34 6.78
C ILE A 17 -3.25 -2.74 6.87
N ASP A 18 -2.90 -2.25 8.04
CA ASP A 18 -1.62 -1.59 8.35
C ASP A 18 -0.49 -2.54 8.81
N SER A 19 -0.79 -3.82 9.04
CA SER A 19 0.20 -4.83 9.45
C SER A 19 0.20 -6.04 8.52
N ILE A 20 1.32 -6.29 7.85
CA ILE A 20 1.50 -7.39 6.88
C ILE A 20 2.78 -8.15 7.23
N SER A 21 2.69 -9.48 7.34
CA SER A 21 3.87 -10.33 7.53
C SER A 21 4.50 -10.69 6.19
N LEU A 22 5.75 -10.29 6.00
CA LEU A 22 6.54 -10.47 4.78
C LEU A 22 7.83 -11.21 5.10
N ASN A 23 8.33 -11.96 4.12
CA ASN A 23 9.67 -12.52 4.23
C ASN A 23 10.73 -11.41 4.12
N PRO A 24 11.92 -11.59 4.72
CA PRO A 24 13.00 -10.60 4.68
C PRO A 24 13.41 -10.19 3.26
N ASP A 25 13.34 -11.12 2.30
CA ASP A 25 13.69 -10.84 0.90
C ASP A 25 12.63 -9.98 0.18
N ALA A 26 11.37 -10.09 0.60
CA ALA A 26 10.25 -9.38 0.00
C ALA A 26 10.00 -8.02 0.66
N VAL A 27 10.42 -7.83 1.92
CA VAL A 27 10.10 -6.63 2.71
C VAL A 27 10.52 -5.34 2.00
N LEU A 28 11.74 -5.27 1.46
CA LEU A 28 12.24 -4.06 0.81
C LEU A 28 11.43 -3.69 -0.42
N LYS A 29 11.17 -4.65 -1.30
CA LYS A 29 10.41 -4.44 -2.54
C LYS A 29 8.96 -4.05 -2.22
N THR A 30 8.35 -4.76 -1.28
CA THR A 30 6.96 -4.54 -0.89
C THR A 30 6.79 -3.20 -0.17
N THR A 31 7.72 -2.78 0.69
CA THR A 31 7.67 -1.46 1.34
C THR A 31 7.70 -0.33 0.32
N LEU A 32 8.52 -0.42 -0.74
CA LEU A 32 8.54 0.59 -1.80
C LEU A 32 7.19 0.68 -2.52
N THR A 33 6.61 -0.46 -2.88
CA THR A 33 5.28 -0.52 -3.52
C THR A 33 4.17 0.03 -2.61
N ILE A 34 4.21 -0.28 -1.31
CA ILE A 34 3.25 0.25 -0.33
C ILE A 34 3.38 1.77 -0.24
N LEU A 35 4.60 2.31 -0.17
CA LEU A 35 4.83 3.75 -0.08
C LEU A 35 4.27 4.50 -1.30
N GLU A 36 4.49 3.98 -2.51
CA GLU A 36 3.93 4.53 -3.74
C GLU A 36 2.39 4.52 -3.71
N MET A 37 1.80 3.43 -3.22
CA MET A 37 0.34 3.29 -3.08
C MET A 37 -0.22 4.27 -2.05
N GLU A 38 0.38 4.40 -0.87
CA GLU A 38 -0.04 5.34 0.17
C GLU A 38 0.01 6.79 -0.31
N GLN A 39 1.05 7.15 -1.09
CA GLN A 39 1.14 8.47 -1.72
C GLN A 39 0.01 8.69 -2.74
N ALA A 40 -0.26 7.71 -3.61
CA ALA A 40 -1.34 7.79 -4.58
C ALA A 40 -2.72 7.92 -3.89
N LEU A 41 -2.96 7.13 -2.84
CA LEU A 41 -4.19 7.20 -2.02
C LEU A 41 -4.32 8.55 -1.33
N SER A 42 -3.23 9.10 -0.79
CA SER A 42 -3.21 10.42 -0.15
C SER A 42 -3.55 11.54 -1.14
N GLN A 43 -3.01 11.48 -2.36
CA GLN A 43 -3.38 12.42 -3.43
C GLN A 43 -4.85 12.27 -3.84
N ARG A 44 -5.37 11.04 -3.93
CA ARG A 44 -6.78 10.76 -4.23
C ARG A 44 -7.71 11.32 -3.14
N ARG A 45 -7.31 11.22 -1.88
CA ARG A 45 -8.04 11.76 -0.71
C ARG A 45 -8.04 13.29 -0.67
N GLY A 46 -6.91 13.92 -1.03
CA GLY A 46 -6.78 15.38 -1.13
C GLY A 46 -7.50 15.99 -2.35
N ALA A 47 -7.60 15.25 -3.45
CA ALA A 47 -8.39 15.66 -4.62
C ALA A 47 -9.91 15.54 -4.38
N ALA A 48 -10.35 14.58 -3.58
CA ALA A 48 -11.77 14.38 -3.24
C ALA A 48 -12.29 15.37 -2.17
N SER A 49 -11.42 16.11 -1.47
CA SER A 49 -11.78 17.06 -0.41
C SER A 49 -11.85 18.53 -0.85
N SER A 50 -11.82 18.81 -2.15
CA SER A 50 -12.10 20.15 -2.69
C SER A 50 -13.49 20.20 -3.32
N PRO A 51 -14.57 20.45 -2.56
CA PRO A 51 -15.78 21.04 -3.12
C PRO A 51 -15.49 22.53 -3.35
N LYS A 52 -15.72 22.99 -4.58
CA LYS A 52 -15.89 24.41 -4.88
C LYS A 52 -17.21 24.91 -4.29
#